data_AF-A0A0W4ZB22-F1
#
_entry.id   AF-A0A0W4ZB22-F1
#
_cell.length_a   1.000
_cell.length_b   1.000
_cell.length_c   1.000
_cell.angle_alpha   90.00
_cell.angle_beta   90.00
_cell.angle_gamma   90.00
#
_symmetry.space_group_name_H-M   'P 1'
#
loop_
_entity.id
_entity.type
_entity.pdbx_description
1 polymer ?
#
loop_
_entity_poly.entity_id
_entity_poly.type
_entity_poly.pdbx_seq_one_letter_code
_entity_poly.pdbx_strand_id
1 'polypeptide(L)'
;MLWPLETWYMDVPIVTRLFITGAIATSVAVQCNWVTPFQLFFSWHSVIIRKQYWRLITTFLYFGNLSFDFLFHIFFIARYCRMLEETSFRGRSREFAYLLLYATTSLLILSPLVSLTFLASPLSFCLIYLWSRRNPSVRLSFLGLFVFNAPYLPWILLWFSFILHNTIPKGDLLGMFVGHVYYYLKDVAPTISS
;
A
#
# COMPACT_ATOMS: atom_id res chain seq x y z
N MET A 1 12.88 26.86 -15.83
CA MET A 1 12.68 25.66 -16.67
C MET A 1 12.81 24.47 -15.74
N LEU A 2 11.70 23.83 -15.38
CA LEU A 2 11.74 22.64 -14.53
C LEU A 2 12.32 21.48 -15.37
N TRP A 3 13.17 20.66 -14.77
CA TRP A 3 13.73 19.50 -15.46
C TRP A 3 12.62 18.47 -15.78
N PRO A 4 12.73 17.62 -16.81
CA PRO A 4 11.69 16.64 -17.17
C PRO A 4 11.27 15.71 -16.02
N LEU A 5 12.21 15.42 -15.11
CA LEU A 5 11.96 14.63 -13.90
C LEU A 5 11.16 15.41 -12.85
N GLU A 6 11.42 16.71 -12.74
CA GLU A 6 10.73 17.59 -11.80
C GLU A 6 9.28 17.80 -12.21
N THR A 7 9.01 18.00 -13.51
CA THR A 7 7.65 18.05 -14.04
C THR A 7 6.91 16.74 -13.79
N TRP A 8 7.54 15.59 -14.05
CA TRP A 8 6.93 14.29 -13.77
C TRP A 8 6.63 14.09 -12.28
N TYR A 9 7.55 14.48 -11.40
CA TYR A 9 7.37 14.36 -9.95
C TYR A 9 6.27 15.30 -9.42
N MET A 10 6.21 16.52 -9.95
CA MET A 10 5.17 17.48 -9.58
C MET A 10 3.78 17.09 -10.11
N ASP A 11 3.72 16.36 -11.23
CA ASP A 11 2.49 15.76 -11.77
C ASP A 11 1.95 14.61 -10.92
N VAL A 12 2.79 13.96 -10.10
CA VAL A 12 2.30 12.93 -9.18
C VAL A 12 1.48 13.60 -8.07
N PRO A 13 0.26 13.10 -7.79
CA PRO A 13 -0.57 13.61 -6.70
C PRO A 13 0.13 13.64 -5.34
N ILE A 14 -0.24 14.60 -4.49
CA ILE A 14 0.51 14.95 -3.28
C ILE A 14 0.67 13.74 -2.35
N VAL A 15 -0.40 12.98 -2.10
CA VAL A 15 -0.35 11.89 -1.12
C VAL A 15 0.48 10.73 -1.65
N THR A 16 0.27 10.36 -2.91
CA THR A 16 1.09 9.36 -3.60
C THR A 16 2.56 9.74 -3.60
N ARG A 17 2.88 11.01 -3.87
CA ARG A 17 4.23 11.54 -3.89
C ARG A 17 4.92 11.47 -2.54
N LEU A 18 4.24 11.89 -1.46
CA LEU A 18 4.76 11.80 -0.10
C LEU A 18 5.05 10.35 0.30
N PHE A 19 4.17 9.43 -0.10
CA PHE A 19 4.34 8.01 0.18
C PHE A 19 5.57 7.43 -0.52
N ILE A 20 5.73 7.67 -1.84
CA ILE A 20 6.88 7.19 -2.61
C ILE A 20 8.18 7.75 -2.05
N THR A 21 8.22 9.06 -1.80
CA THR A 21 9.42 9.72 -1.26
C THR A 21 9.77 9.20 0.13
N GLY A 22 8.77 9.00 0.99
CA GLY A 22 8.97 8.40 2.31
C GLY A 22 9.48 6.96 2.24
N ALA A 23 8.93 6.15 1.33
CA ALA A 23 9.34 4.77 1.17
C ALA A 23 10.79 4.64 0.65
N ILE A 24 11.15 5.41 -0.38
CA ILE A 24 12.52 5.48 -0.89
C ILE A 24 13.47 6.00 0.20
N ALA A 25 13.12 7.09 0.88
CA ALA A 25 13.95 7.69 1.93
C ALA A 25 14.21 6.72 3.08
N THR A 26 13.18 5.98 3.55
CA THR A 26 13.35 5.00 4.63
C THR A 26 14.21 3.81 4.21
N SER A 27 14.05 3.29 2.98
CA SER A 27 14.89 2.20 2.49
C SER A 27 16.34 2.63 2.27
N VAL A 28 16.59 3.85 1.77
CA VAL A 28 17.96 4.41 1.66
C VAL A 28 18.57 4.62 3.05
N ALA A 29 17.82 5.17 4.01
CA ALA A 29 18.30 5.36 5.38
C ALA A 29 18.72 4.04 6.05
N VAL A 30 17.98 2.95 5.76
CA VAL A 30 18.34 1.61 6.21
C VAL A 30 19.58 1.08 5.48
N GLN A 31 19.67 1.27 4.16
CA GLN A 31 20.82 0.83 3.37
C GLN A 31 22.13 1.54 3.78
N CYS A 32 22.05 2.82 4.15
CA CYS A 32 23.17 3.60 4.65
C CYS A 32 23.50 3.33 6.13
N ASN A 33 22.78 2.40 6.79
CA ASN A 33 22.90 2.10 8.22
C ASN A 33 22.66 3.32 9.15
N TRP A 34 21.90 4.32 8.69
CA TRP A 34 21.49 5.43 9.55
C TRP A 34 20.37 5.01 10.50
N VAL A 35 19.52 4.10 10.04
CA VAL A 35 18.40 3.54 10.79
C VAL A 35 18.43 2.03 10.62
N THR A 36 18.13 1.29 11.68
CA THR A 36 18.00 -0.17 11.61
C THR A 36 16.54 -0.55 11.36
N PRO A 37 16.25 -1.68 10.66
CA PRO A 37 14.87 -2.17 10.52
C PRO A 37 14.16 -2.36 11.87
N PHE A 38 14.92 -2.67 12.92
CA PHE A 38 14.44 -2.80 14.29
C PHE A 38 13.94 -1.47 14.92
N GLN A 39 14.27 -0.32 14.35
CA GLN A 39 13.70 0.96 14.79
C GLN A 39 12.39 1.28 14.08
N LEU A 40 12.11 0.60 12.96
CA LEU A 40 10.95 0.82 12.10
C LEU A 40 9.81 -0.17 12.35
N PHE A 41 10.10 -1.38 12.87
CA PHE A 41 9.07 -2.41 13.10
C PHE A 41 7.96 -1.91 14.02
N PHE A 42 6.73 -2.32 13.72
CA PHE A 42 5.60 -2.04 14.59
C PHE A 42 5.51 -3.06 15.73
N SER A 43 5.33 -2.56 16.96
CA SER A 43 4.87 -3.38 18.08
C SER A 43 4.13 -2.51 19.09
N TRP A 44 3.00 -3.02 19.59
CA TRP A 44 2.20 -2.33 20.60
C TRP A 44 3.01 -2.02 21.86
N HIS A 45 3.85 -2.96 22.29
CA HIS A 45 4.74 -2.75 23.43
C HIS A 45 5.68 -1.54 23.21
N SER A 46 6.30 -1.42 22.04
CA SER A 46 7.22 -0.28 21.78
C SER A 46 6.47 1.05 21.62
N VAL A 47 5.28 1.03 21.03
CA VAL A 47 4.48 2.25 20.83
C VAL A 47 3.92 2.77 22.16
N ILE A 48 3.27 1.91 22.95
CA ILE A 48 2.57 2.34 24.17
C ILE A 48 3.55 2.51 25.33
N ILE A 49 4.39 1.50 25.61
CA ILE A 49 5.22 1.48 26.81
C ILE A 49 6.48 2.33 26.61
N ARG A 50 7.14 2.20 25.45
CA ARG A 50 8.37 2.95 25.15
C ARG A 50 8.11 4.30 24.48
N LYS A 51 6.85 4.69 24.28
CA LYS A 51 6.42 5.97 23.68
C LYS A 51 7.04 6.25 22.29
N GLN A 52 7.29 5.20 21.51
CA GLN A 52 7.91 5.30 20.18
C GLN A 52 6.85 5.49 19.09
N TYR A 53 6.16 6.63 19.10
CA TYR A 53 4.99 6.88 18.24
C TYR A 53 5.29 6.92 16.74
N TRP A 54 6.53 7.27 16.34
CA TRP A 54 6.92 7.29 14.92
C TRP A 54 6.75 5.93 14.23
N ARG A 55 6.83 4.82 14.99
CA ARG A 55 6.60 3.45 14.47
C ARG A 55 5.23 3.25 13.85
N LEU A 56 4.23 4.05 14.24
CA LEU A 56 2.90 4.04 13.65
C LEU A 56 2.90 4.49 12.20
N ILE A 57 3.85 5.35 11.82
CA ILE A 57 3.97 5.88 10.45
C ILE A 57 5.03 5.11 9.69
N THR A 58 6.22 4.90 10.28
CA THR A 58 7.36 4.30 9.57
C THR A 58 7.10 2.87 9.12
N THR A 59 6.24 2.13 9.83
CA THR A 59 5.86 0.75 9.46
C THR A 59 5.15 0.65 8.11
N PHE A 60 4.50 1.74 7.66
CA PHE A 60 3.83 1.82 6.36
C PHE A 60 4.76 2.29 5.25
N LEU A 61 5.91 2.87 5.58
CA LEU A 61 6.85 3.42 4.60
C LEU A 61 7.95 2.42 4.23
N TYR A 62 8.33 1.52 5.15
CA TYR A 62 9.41 0.57 4.91
C TYR A 62 8.93 -0.71 4.21
N PHE A 63 9.40 -0.92 2.98
CA PHE A 63 9.13 -2.11 2.16
C PHE A 63 10.26 -3.16 2.18
N GLY A 64 11.31 -2.93 2.97
CA GLY A 64 12.50 -3.77 2.97
C GLY A 64 13.72 -3.08 2.38
N ASN A 65 14.79 -3.85 2.22
CA ASN A 65 16.05 -3.40 1.64
C ASN A 65 15.90 -3.13 0.14
N LEU A 66 16.83 -2.36 -0.44
CA LEU A 66 16.83 -2.06 -1.86
C LEU A 66 17.11 -3.35 -2.66
N SER A 67 16.07 -3.90 -3.30
CA SER A 67 16.10 -5.14 -4.06
C SER A 67 15.11 -5.05 -5.24
N PHE A 68 15.12 -6.06 -6.13
CA PHE A 68 14.10 -6.16 -7.19
C PHE A 68 12.69 -6.27 -6.63
N ASP A 69 12.52 -6.98 -5.52
CA ASP A 69 11.25 -7.10 -4.80
C ASP A 69 10.74 -5.71 -4.32
N PHE A 70 11.62 -4.92 -3.72
CA PHE A 70 11.31 -3.53 -3.34
C PHE A 70 10.85 -2.68 -4.54
N LEU A 71 11.51 -2.82 -5.69
CA LEU A 71 11.13 -2.09 -6.91
C LEU A 71 9.71 -2.45 -7.36
N PHE A 72 9.32 -3.73 -7.31
CA PHE A 72 7.95 -4.14 -7.61
C PHE A 72 6.95 -3.54 -6.64
N HIS A 73 7.25 -3.58 -5.33
CA HIS A 73 6.38 -2.98 -4.32
C HIS A 73 6.17 -1.48 -4.53
N ILE A 74 7.23 -0.72 -4.75
CA ILE A 74 7.17 0.72 -5.04
C ILE A 74 6.42 0.99 -6.35
N PHE A 75 6.68 0.22 -7.40
CA PHE A 75 6.01 0.38 -8.68
C PHE A 75 4.49 0.19 -8.53
N PHE A 76 4.05 -0.89 -7.88
CA PHE A 76 2.64 -1.17 -7.73
C PHE A 76 1.95 -0.14 -6.84
N ILE A 77 2.52 0.21 -5.68
CA ILE A 77 1.89 1.20 -4.84
C ILE A 77 1.85 2.57 -5.50
N ALA A 78 2.92 3.01 -6.16
CA ALA A 78 2.96 4.28 -6.89
C ALA A 78 1.87 4.33 -7.96
N ARG A 79 1.74 3.26 -8.76
CA ARG A 79 0.74 3.16 -9.82
C ARG A 79 -0.68 3.20 -9.27
N TYR A 80 -1.02 2.33 -8.34
CA TYR A 80 -2.41 2.16 -7.92
C TYR A 80 -2.87 3.21 -6.90
N CYS A 81 -1.96 3.73 -6.07
CA CYS A 81 -2.23 4.89 -5.21
C CYS A 81 -2.55 6.13 -6.07
N ARG A 82 -1.71 6.41 -7.09
CA ARG A 82 -1.96 7.48 -8.06
C ARG A 82 -3.32 7.30 -8.76
N MET A 83 -3.59 6.09 -9.27
CA MET A 83 -4.86 5.83 -9.96
C MET A 83 -6.06 6.02 -9.05
N LEU A 84 -6.01 5.63 -7.77
CA LEU A 84 -7.09 5.93 -6.82
C LEU A 84 -7.28 7.44 -6.62
N GLU A 85 -6.18 8.16 -6.39
CA GLU A 85 -6.21 9.60 -6.13
C GLU A 85 -6.74 10.39 -7.35
N GLU A 86 -6.37 10.00 -8.57
CA GLU A 86 -6.75 10.66 -9.82
C GLU A 86 -8.12 10.23 -10.38
N THR A 87 -8.53 8.96 -10.20
CA THR A 87 -9.78 8.44 -10.80
C THR A 87 -10.92 8.41 -9.78
N SER A 88 -10.71 7.74 -8.65
CA SER A 88 -11.76 7.51 -7.67
C SER A 88 -12.03 8.74 -6.80
N PHE A 89 -10.99 9.52 -6.52
CA PHE A 89 -11.04 10.64 -5.57
C PHE A 89 -10.65 11.98 -6.19
N ARG A 90 -10.81 12.15 -7.51
CA ARG A 90 -10.51 13.41 -8.20
C ARG A 90 -11.28 14.56 -7.55
N GLY A 91 -10.55 15.56 -7.04
CA GLY A 91 -11.14 16.71 -6.32
C GLY A 91 -11.69 16.40 -4.91
N ARG A 92 -11.57 15.16 -4.43
CA ARG A 92 -12.08 14.66 -3.14
C ARG A 92 -10.95 14.12 -2.26
N SER A 93 -9.87 14.89 -2.12
CA SER A 93 -8.69 14.49 -1.32
C SER A 93 -9.04 14.12 0.13
N ARG A 94 -10.09 14.72 0.70
CA ARG A 94 -10.60 14.35 2.03
C ARG A 94 -11.04 12.89 2.11
N GLU A 95 -11.79 12.41 1.11
CA GLU A 95 -12.25 11.02 1.07
C GLU A 95 -11.09 10.04 0.89
N PHE A 96 -10.07 10.43 0.11
CA PHE A 96 -8.85 9.64 -0.01
C PHE A 96 -8.06 9.57 1.30
N ALA A 97 -7.95 10.69 2.03
CA ALA A 97 -7.34 10.71 3.35
C ALA A 97 -8.12 9.83 4.36
N TYR A 98 -9.45 9.82 4.30
CA TYR A 98 -10.27 8.90 5.11
C TYR A 98 -10.03 7.43 4.76
N LEU A 99 -9.91 7.09 3.47
CA LEU A 99 -9.55 5.74 3.05
C LEU A 99 -8.20 5.32 3.66
N LEU A 100 -7.18 6.17 3.56
CA LEU A 100 -5.86 5.88 4.10
C LEU A 100 -5.88 5.78 5.63
N LEU A 101 -6.63 6.66 6.30
CA LEU A 101 -6.82 6.59 7.75
C LEU A 101 -7.51 5.28 8.14
N TYR A 102 -8.57 4.88 7.45
CA TYR A 102 -9.25 3.61 7.68
C TYR A 102 -8.32 2.42 7.47
N ALA A 103 -7.59 2.39 6.35
CA ALA A 103 -6.71 1.27 6.01
C ALA A 103 -5.58 1.15 7.03
N THR A 104 -4.89 2.24 7.34
CA THR A 104 -3.77 2.26 8.31
C THR A 104 -4.23 1.91 9.72
N THR A 105 -5.34 2.48 10.21
CA THR A 105 -5.88 2.16 11.55
C THR A 105 -6.34 0.71 11.66
N SER A 106 -7.08 0.20 10.66
CA SER A 106 -7.53 -1.21 10.63
C SER A 106 -6.34 -2.17 10.61
N LEU A 107 -5.31 -1.87 9.81
CA LEU A 107 -4.10 -2.67 9.73
C LEU A 107 -3.32 -2.64 11.05
N LEU A 108 -3.19 -1.49 11.73
CA LEU A 108 -2.54 -1.40 13.04
C LEU A 108 -3.25 -2.26 14.10
N ILE A 109 -4.59 -2.24 14.10
CA ILE A 109 -5.42 -3.03 15.04
C ILE A 109 -5.30 -4.52 14.76
N LEU A 110 -5.32 -4.94 13.49
CA LEU A 110 -5.34 -6.35 13.09
C LEU A 110 -3.94 -6.97 13.00
N SER A 111 -2.89 -6.18 12.83
CA SER A 111 -1.51 -6.68 12.69
C SER A 111 -1.03 -7.64 13.80
N PRO A 112 -1.40 -7.49 15.10
CA PRO A 112 -0.96 -8.40 16.15
C PRO A 112 -1.58 -9.80 16.04
N LEU A 113 -2.79 -9.91 15.45
CA LEU A 113 -3.48 -11.19 15.28
C LEU A 113 -2.75 -12.10 14.28
N VAL A 114 -1.98 -11.50 13.37
CA VAL A 114 -1.26 -12.19 12.29
C VAL A 114 0.26 -12.10 12.52
N SER A 115 0.70 -11.52 13.65
CA SER A 115 2.10 -11.30 14.02
C SER A 115 2.91 -10.54 12.94
N LEU A 116 2.31 -9.52 12.33
CA LEU A 116 2.96 -8.71 11.29
C LEU A 116 3.81 -7.59 11.90
N THR A 117 5.02 -7.40 11.37
CA THR A 117 5.99 -6.39 11.84
C THR A 117 6.02 -5.12 10.97
N PHE A 118 5.80 -5.28 9.66
CA PHE A 118 5.75 -4.18 8.69
C PHE A 118 4.40 -4.19 7.97
N LEU A 119 3.81 -3.01 7.80
CA LEU A 119 2.45 -2.86 7.29
C LEU A 119 2.39 -2.15 5.91
N ALA A 120 3.55 -1.85 5.32
CA ALA A 120 3.68 -1.26 4.00
C ALA A 120 3.09 -2.14 2.87
N SER A 121 3.44 -3.43 2.81
CA SER A 121 2.86 -4.37 1.83
C SER A 121 1.35 -4.59 2.03
N PRO A 122 0.86 -4.88 3.26
CA PRO A 122 -0.59 -4.94 3.52
C PRO A 122 -1.36 -3.70 3.06
N LEU A 123 -0.82 -2.49 3.30
CA LEU A 123 -1.43 -1.25 2.83
C LEU A 123 -1.48 -1.18 1.30
N SER A 124 -0.40 -1.56 0.63
CA SER A 124 -0.36 -1.65 -0.83
C SER A 124 -1.45 -2.59 -1.36
N PHE A 125 -1.56 -3.80 -0.81
CA PHE A 125 -2.59 -4.76 -1.22
C PHE A 125 -4.01 -4.27 -0.94
N CYS A 126 -4.24 -3.52 0.15
CA CYS A 126 -5.53 -2.88 0.42
C CYS A 126 -5.92 -1.88 -0.69
N LEU A 127 -4.99 -1.00 -1.09
CA LEU A 127 -5.22 -0.01 -2.14
C LEU A 127 -5.42 -0.66 -3.51
N ILE A 128 -4.56 -1.63 -3.84
CA ILE A 128 -4.65 -2.42 -5.08
C ILE A 128 -5.99 -3.13 -5.18
N TYR A 129 -6.40 -3.79 -4.09
CA TYR A 129 -7.67 -4.48 -4.02
C TYR A 129 -8.83 -3.51 -4.29
N LEU A 130 -8.86 -2.37 -3.57
CA LEU A 130 -9.94 -1.41 -3.71
C LEU A 130 -10.03 -0.85 -5.15
N TRP A 131 -8.89 -0.46 -5.72
CA TRP A 131 -8.82 0.03 -7.09
C TRP A 131 -9.31 -1.04 -8.08
N SER A 132 -8.89 -2.29 -7.89
CA SER A 132 -9.24 -3.41 -8.77
C SER A 132 -10.75 -3.68 -8.81
N ARG A 133 -11.42 -3.59 -7.65
CA ARG A 133 -12.86 -3.82 -7.52
C ARG A 133 -13.70 -2.69 -8.08
N ARG A 134 -13.21 -1.45 -7.99
CA ARG A 134 -13.88 -0.26 -8.56
C ARG A 134 -13.75 -0.14 -10.07
N ASN A 135 -12.78 -0.83 -10.67
CA ASN A 135 -12.50 -0.76 -12.10
C ASN A 135 -12.58 -2.13 -12.80
N PRO A 136 -13.70 -2.88 -12.67
CA PRO A 136 -13.76 -4.29 -13.08
C PRO A 136 -13.61 -4.52 -14.60
N SER A 137 -13.95 -3.51 -15.42
CA SER A 137 -13.86 -3.55 -16.88
C SER A 137 -12.46 -3.24 -17.43
N VAL A 138 -11.54 -2.76 -16.60
CA VAL A 138 -10.20 -2.39 -17.04
C VAL A 138 -9.37 -3.65 -17.27
N ARG A 139 -8.79 -3.76 -18.47
CA ARG A 139 -7.85 -4.82 -18.83
C ARG A 139 -6.43 -4.37 -18.51
N LEU A 140 -5.69 -5.23 -17.82
CA LEU A 140 -4.31 -5.02 -17.42
C LEU A 140 -3.43 -6.10 -18.03
N SER A 141 -2.16 -5.76 -18.28
CA SER A 141 -1.14 -6.73 -18.64
C SER A 141 -0.13 -6.85 -17.50
N PHE A 142 0.16 -8.07 -17.05
CA PHE A 142 1.21 -8.30 -16.06
C PHE A 142 2.55 -8.43 -16.79
N LEU A 143 3.41 -7.42 -16.64
CA LEU A 143 4.76 -7.38 -17.24
C LEU A 143 4.79 -7.59 -18.78
N GLY A 144 3.67 -7.33 -19.47
CA GLY A 144 3.56 -7.58 -20.92
C GLY A 144 3.28 -9.03 -21.31
N LEU A 145 3.20 -9.96 -20.35
CA LEU A 145 3.15 -11.41 -20.62
C LEU A 145 1.72 -11.92 -20.83
N PHE A 146 0.79 -11.54 -19.95
CA PHE A 146 -0.60 -12.01 -20.02
C PHE A 146 -1.57 -10.90 -19.61
N VAL A 147 -2.72 -10.86 -20.29
CA VAL A 147 -3.77 -9.85 -20.11
C VAL A 147 -4.91 -10.42 -19.28
N PHE A 148 -5.38 -9.68 -18.30
CA PHE A 148 -6.47 -10.07 -17.40
C PHE A 148 -7.28 -8.84 -16.95
N ASN A 149 -8.47 -9.07 -16.39
CA ASN A 149 -9.31 -7.99 -15.87
C ASN A 149 -8.87 -7.55 -14.47
N ALA A 150 -9.00 -6.26 -14.15
CA ALA A 150 -8.52 -5.68 -12.91
C ALA A 150 -8.83 -6.48 -11.63
N PRO A 151 -10.02 -7.08 -11.41
CA PRO A 151 -10.32 -7.80 -10.17
C PRO A 151 -9.39 -9.00 -9.87
N TYR A 152 -8.70 -9.55 -10.87
CA TYR A 152 -7.73 -10.64 -10.70
C TYR A 152 -6.34 -10.14 -10.28
N LEU A 153 -6.07 -8.84 -10.39
CA LEU A 153 -4.80 -8.22 -10.04
C LEU A 153 -4.28 -8.58 -8.64
N PRO A 154 -5.03 -8.36 -7.54
CA PRO A 154 -4.52 -8.67 -6.20
C PRO A 154 -4.20 -10.16 -6.04
N TRP A 155 -4.93 -11.05 -6.70
CA TRP A 155 -4.67 -12.50 -6.65
C TRP A 155 -3.40 -12.90 -7.41
N ILE A 156 -3.16 -12.29 -8.57
CA ILE A 156 -1.93 -12.51 -9.35
C ILE A 156 -0.71 -12.00 -8.58
N LEU A 157 -0.83 -10.83 -7.95
CA LEU A 157 0.24 -10.29 -7.09
C LEU A 157 0.49 -11.15 -5.85
N LEU A 158 -0.58 -11.69 -5.26
CA LEU A 158 -0.46 -12.61 -4.12
C LEU A 158 0.29 -13.89 -4.51
N TRP A 159 -0.03 -14.46 -5.67
CA TRP A 159 0.66 -15.63 -6.22
C TRP A 159 2.14 -15.34 -6.49
N PHE A 160 2.44 -14.16 -7.05
CA PHE A 160 3.82 -13.72 -7.28
C PHE A 160 4.59 -13.51 -5.96
N SER A 161 3.97 -12.87 -4.97
CA SER A 161 4.53 -12.67 -3.62
C SER A 161 4.84 -14.00 -2.93
N PHE A 162 3.95 -14.99 -3.05
CA PHE A 162 4.17 -16.34 -2.55
C PHE A 162 5.39 -17.03 -3.20
N ILE A 163 5.56 -16.90 -4.52
CA ILE A 163 6.69 -17.49 -5.24
C ILE A 163 8.02 -16.82 -4.86
N LEU A 164 8.04 -15.49 -4.77
CA LEU A 164 9.25 -14.74 -4.43
C LEU A 164 9.72 -15.00 -2.99
N HIS A 165 8.78 -15.03 -2.04
CA HIS A 165 9.09 -15.16 -0.62
C HIS A 165 9.08 -16.59 -0.10
N ASN A 166 8.62 -17.55 -0.93
CA ASN A 166 8.42 -18.95 -0.57
C ASN A 166 7.68 -19.16 0.77
N THR A 167 6.80 -18.22 1.11
CA THR A 167 6.04 -18.20 2.36
C THR A 167 4.66 -17.63 2.10
N ILE A 168 3.66 -18.06 2.88
CA ILE A 168 2.29 -17.57 2.73
C ILE A 168 2.27 -16.06 3.06
N PRO A 169 1.86 -15.19 2.13
CA PRO A 169 1.89 -13.75 2.32
C PRO A 169 0.68 -13.31 3.17
N LYS A 170 0.72 -13.62 4.47
CA LYS A 170 -0.38 -13.35 5.41
C LYS A 170 -0.72 -11.85 5.50
N GLY A 171 0.30 -10.99 5.38
CA GLY A 171 0.11 -9.55 5.38
C GLY A 171 -0.68 -9.04 4.17
N ASP A 172 -0.37 -9.58 2.99
CA ASP A 172 -1.03 -9.20 1.74
C ASP A 172 -2.51 -9.66 1.76
N LEU A 173 -2.78 -10.85 2.28
CA LEU A 173 -4.14 -11.35 2.54
C LEU A 173 -4.91 -10.44 3.49
N LEU A 174 -4.28 -10.00 4.59
CA LEU A 174 -4.90 -9.08 5.53
C LEU A 174 -5.23 -7.74 4.87
N GLY A 175 -4.32 -7.23 4.04
CA GLY A 175 -4.55 -6.04 3.21
C GLY A 175 -5.77 -6.17 2.31
N MET A 176 -5.88 -7.28 1.58
CA MET A 176 -7.04 -7.58 0.73
C MET A 176 -8.33 -7.67 1.53
N PHE A 177 -8.29 -8.28 2.72
CA PHE A 177 -9.45 -8.36 3.61
C PHE A 177 -9.92 -6.97 4.06
N VAL A 178 -9.02 -6.13 4.56
CA VAL A 178 -9.34 -4.74 4.95
C VAL A 178 -9.91 -3.96 3.78
N GLY A 179 -9.31 -4.09 2.59
CA GLY A 179 -9.82 -3.46 1.37
C GLY A 179 -11.22 -3.95 0.96
N HIS A 180 -11.49 -5.25 1.15
CA HIS A 180 -12.81 -5.83 0.86
C HIS A 180 -13.89 -5.31 1.79
N VAL A 181 -13.61 -5.23 3.10
CA VAL A 181 -14.56 -4.68 4.08
C VAL A 181 -14.88 -3.22 3.74
N TYR A 182 -13.87 -2.40 3.42
CA TYR A 182 -14.10 -1.02 3.01
C TYR A 182 -14.97 -0.92 1.75
N TYR A 183 -14.62 -1.69 0.71
CA TYR A 183 -15.36 -1.71 -0.55
C TYR A 183 -16.81 -2.15 -0.33
N TYR A 184 -17.04 -3.20 0.48
CA TYR A 184 -18.38 -3.68 0.77
C TYR A 184 -19.22 -2.60 1.49
N LEU A 185 -18.68 -1.99 2.55
CA LEU A 185 -19.39 -0.98 3.32
C LEU A 185 -19.66 0.30 2.52
N LYS A 186 -18.73 0.72 1.66
CA LYS A 186 -18.82 2.01 0.97
C LYS A 186 -19.49 1.93 -0.39
N ASP A 187 -19.26 0.86 -1.15
CA ASP A 187 -19.68 0.75 -2.55
C ASP A 187 -20.84 -0.24 -2.73
N VAL A 188 -20.95 -1.29 -1.90
CA VAL A 188 -21.97 -2.35 -2.06
C VAL A 188 -23.19 -2.15 -1.17
N ALA A 189 -22.99 -1.95 0.15
CA ALA A 189 -24.07 -1.85 1.12
C ALA A 189 -25.11 -0.75 0.81
N PRO A 190 -24.71 0.48 0.40
CA PRO A 190 -25.68 1.54 0.08
C PRO A 190 -26.59 1.16 -1.10
N THR A 191 -26.07 0.44 -2.09
CA THR A 191 -26.78 0.02 -3.30
C THR A 191 -27.82 -1.05 -3.03
N ILE A 192 -27.64 -1.86 -1.98
CA ILE A 192 -28.61 -2.90 -1.57
C ILE A 192 -29.75 -2.27 -0.76
N SER A 193 -29.47 -1.20 -0.02
CA SER A 193 -30.45 -0.50 0.83
C SER A 193 -31.29 0.56 0.12
N SER A 194 -31.04 0.82 -1.17
CA SER A 194 -31.73 1.82 -2.01
C SER A 194 -32.65 1.15 -3.01
#